data_AF-A0AA37B2A2-F1
#
_entry.id   AF-A0AA37B2A2-F1
#
_cell.length_a   1.000
_cell.length_b   1.000
_cell.length_c   1.000
_cell.angle_alpha   90.00
_cell.angle_beta   90.00
_cell.angle_gamma   90.00
#
_symmetry.space_group_name_H-M   'P 1'
#
loop_
_entity.id
_entity.type
_entity.pdbx_description
1 polymer ?
#
loop_
_entity_poly.entity_id
_entity_poly.type
_entity_poly.pdbx_seq_one_letter_code
_entity_poly.pdbx_strand_id
1 'polypeptide(L)'
;MTASQQTTVATPTTENRVSNSEKATTSVASNKLEASFGGASISGPKPENQDACVAKIPEPWTRYYKGVVAILADGLSSAEHAKVAAQISVTQFVQDYYATPESWSVNKSTAKVAKSLNNWLFQQGKQTGSYACTLSTLIIKSRVAHLFHVGDSRIYRFREGKLRQLTRDHVQIRGKQKNHLTRAMGVDSSLELDYSTHAVETGDLFMLTSDGVHDALSEQQLIKLLKLEFDSLEEHANAIVNAAEFAGSDDNISAMLVKVDNVPEAELDESRAQLLHLPVPPVMAIGNKIDRYRVSEILHTSPRSHVYLVEELDEAGLSTNKVRILKAPDSSMSGDQEYFAGFAREEWVGRVVNNPNIMRTFEPAGTRRFCYLVAEYVPGITLRQWMDKHPHPPITQVVRMLEKLAKALRALRRYEMVHRDLKPENIIITPDDQLKLVDFGTVQSAEQLEQNEKTTTPVGSVQYIAPEYLVGETGRHRSDIFSFAVIAYEMLSGKLPYKTARREQVAQRTYSDWHYQNIQHYRNDMPDWLDAALEQGCNPKPQLRYQSLSELIHDLQHANPKLKASYEAKPLIERNPVRFWQSTSLLLLIVVIWQWVSQLS
;
A
#
# COMPACT_ATOMS: atom_id res chain seq x y z
N MET A 1 41.06 -58.72 -4.71
CA MET A 1 42.52 -58.56 -4.51
C MET A 1 43.09 -58.04 -5.82
N THR A 2 43.86 -56.96 -5.92
CA THR A 2 44.12 -55.80 -5.03
C THR A 2 44.94 -54.80 -5.86
N ALA A 3 45.00 -53.51 -5.45
CA ALA A 3 45.84 -52.45 -6.06
C ALA A 3 45.49 -52.06 -7.52
N SER A 4 45.78 -50.86 -8.03
CA SER A 4 45.69 -49.47 -7.56
C SER A 4 46.41 -48.59 -8.60
N GLN A 5 45.73 -47.54 -9.07
CA GLN A 5 46.28 -46.27 -9.59
C GLN A 5 47.60 -46.26 -10.41
N GLN A 6 47.51 -45.89 -11.68
CA GLN A 6 48.21 -44.72 -12.27
C GLN A 6 47.94 -44.64 -13.79
N THR A 7 47.38 -43.53 -14.28
CA THR A 7 47.84 -42.88 -15.53
C THR A 7 47.19 -41.52 -15.77
N THR A 8 48.01 -40.52 -16.07
CA THR A 8 47.65 -39.30 -16.80
C THR A 8 47.83 -39.56 -18.31
N VAL A 9 46.97 -39.00 -19.16
CA VAL A 9 47.23 -38.88 -20.62
C VAL A 9 46.70 -37.52 -21.11
N ALA A 10 47.44 -36.92 -22.05
CA ALA A 10 47.23 -35.55 -22.54
C ALA A 10 46.35 -35.45 -23.80
N THR A 11 45.87 -34.23 -24.07
CA THR A 11 45.42 -33.69 -25.37
C THR A 11 46.54 -33.81 -26.43
N PRO A 12 46.25 -33.79 -27.77
CA PRO A 12 45.37 -32.83 -28.49
C PRO A 12 44.35 -33.56 -29.43
N THR A 13 43.70 -33.02 -30.49
CA THR A 13 43.94 -31.82 -31.32
C THR A 13 42.67 -31.26 -32.01
N THR A 14 42.85 -30.11 -32.67
CA THR A 14 41.99 -29.26 -33.50
C THR A 14 41.47 -29.87 -34.82
N GLU A 15 40.25 -29.52 -35.23
CA GLU A 15 39.95 -29.16 -36.63
C GLU A 15 38.75 -28.20 -36.75
N ASN A 16 38.60 -27.53 -37.89
CA ASN A 16 37.93 -26.22 -38.03
C ASN A 16 36.59 -26.25 -38.81
N ARG A 17 35.74 -25.25 -38.50
CA ARG A 17 35.08 -24.27 -39.43
C ARG A 17 33.54 -24.30 -39.66
N VAL A 18 32.96 -23.07 -39.57
CA VAL A 18 31.68 -22.57 -40.15
C VAL A 18 30.39 -23.10 -39.46
N SER A 19 29.35 -22.32 -39.12
CA SER A 19 28.92 -20.96 -39.53
C SER A 19 28.32 -20.12 -38.40
N ASN A 20 28.40 -18.79 -38.52
CA ASN A 20 27.48 -17.87 -37.83
C ASN A 20 26.04 -18.04 -38.34
N SER A 21 25.07 -17.99 -37.44
CA SER A 21 23.73 -17.48 -37.74
C SER A 21 23.23 -16.68 -36.54
N GLU A 22 22.97 -15.40 -36.74
CA GLU A 22 22.54 -14.46 -35.71
C GLU A 22 21.23 -14.92 -35.06
N LYS A 23 21.28 -15.31 -33.78
CA LYS A 23 20.10 -15.20 -32.92
C LYS A 23 20.15 -13.83 -32.27
N ALA A 24 19.39 -12.90 -32.85
CA ALA A 24 19.06 -11.64 -32.21
C ALA A 24 18.31 -11.93 -30.90
N THR A 25 19.03 -11.97 -29.78
CA THR A 25 18.46 -11.82 -28.44
C THR A 25 18.00 -10.38 -28.30
N THR A 26 16.78 -10.09 -28.77
CA THR A 26 16.06 -8.89 -28.36
C THR A 26 15.97 -8.86 -26.85
N SER A 27 16.61 -7.85 -26.26
CA SER A 27 16.72 -7.66 -24.82
C SER A 27 15.36 -7.42 -24.19
N VAL A 28 14.84 -8.40 -23.47
CA VAL A 28 13.79 -8.16 -22.47
C VAL A 28 14.46 -7.45 -21.30
N ALA A 29 14.34 -6.12 -21.25
CA ALA A 29 14.81 -5.33 -20.12
C ALA A 29 14.14 -5.82 -18.82
N SER A 30 14.90 -5.89 -17.73
CA SER A 30 14.45 -6.50 -16.48
C SER A 30 13.49 -5.56 -15.73
N ASN A 31 12.18 -5.76 -15.91
CA ASN A 31 11.13 -5.08 -15.12
C ASN A 31 11.10 -5.59 -13.66
N LYS A 32 12.18 -5.30 -12.90
CA LYS A 32 12.49 -5.79 -11.55
C LYS A 32 13.23 -4.70 -10.77
N LEU A 33 13.14 -4.77 -9.45
CA LEU A 33 13.97 -3.96 -8.56
C LEU A 33 15.41 -4.48 -8.58
N GLU A 34 16.33 -3.63 -9.01
CA GLU A 34 17.77 -3.82 -9.01
C GLU A 34 18.43 -2.65 -8.30
N ALA A 35 19.43 -2.95 -7.49
CA ALA A 35 20.12 -1.99 -6.64
C ALA A 35 21.55 -2.49 -6.39
N SER A 36 22.41 -1.56 -6.04
CA SER A 36 23.79 -1.79 -5.63
C SER A 36 24.01 -1.10 -4.30
N PHE A 37 24.94 -1.60 -3.49
CA PHE A 37 25.30 -0.99 -2.22
C PHE A 37 26.82 -1.00 -2.01
N GLY A 38 27.27 -0.18 -1.07
CA GLY A 38 28.62 -0.19 -0.55
C GLY A 38 28.66 0.61 0.76
N GLY A 39 29.52 0.22 1.69
CA GLY A 39 29.55 0.85 3.00
C GLY A 39 30.94 0.77 3.63
N ALA A 40 31.25 1.77 4.44
CA ALA A 40 32.50 1.90 5.17
C ALA A 40 32.18 2.31 6.61
N SER A 41 32.95 1.79 7.57
CA SER A 41 32.75 2.03 9.00
C SER A 41 34.07 1.86 9.74
N ILE A 42 34.54 2.92 10.40
CA ILE A 42 35.80 2.93 11.15
C ILE A 42 35.59 3.49 12.56
N SER A 43 36.52 3.18 13.47
CA SER A 43 36.47 3.68 14.85
C SER A 43 36.69 5.19 14.97
N GLY A 44 37.26 5.85 13.96
CA GLY A 44 37.75 7.21 14.07
C GLY A 44 38.76 7.32 15.24
N PRO A 45 38.70 8.36 16.08
CA PRO A 45 39.59 8.52 17.23
C PRO A 45 39.24 7.62 18.43
N LYS A 46 38.14 6.85 18.38
CA LYS A 46 37.75 5.93 19.47
C LYS A 46 38.65 4.68 19.47
N PRO A 47 38.87 4.03 20.63
CA PRO A 47 39.64 2.77 20.70
C PRO A 47 38.93 1.57 20.06
N GLU A 48 37.61 1.67 19.82
CA GLU A 48 36.82 0.62 19.20
C GLU A 48 35.73 1.24 18.32
N ASN A 49 35.37 0.56 17.24
CA ASN A 49 34.20 0.88 16.43
C ASN A 49 32.95 0.23 17.05
N GLN A 50 32.01 1.06 17.50
CA GLN A 50 30.74 0.67 18.13
C GLN A 50 29.57 0.71 17.13
N ASP A 51 29.78 1.22 15.92
CA ASP A 51 28.81 1.20 14.84
C ASP A 51 28.69 -0.19 14.20
N ALA A 52 27.54 -0.42 13.57
CA ALA A 52 27.32 -1.52 12.64
C ALA A 52 26.46 -1.05 11.45
N CYS A 53 26.78 -1.53 10.25
CA CYS A 53 25.93 -1.37 9.09
C CYS A 53 25.92 -2.63 8.22
N VAL A 54 24.77 -2.93 7.62
CA VAL A 54 24.58 -4.04 6.67
C VAL A 54 23.63 -3.61 5.58
N ALA A 55 23.95 -3.97 4.34
CA ALA A 55 22.98 -4.02 3.25
C ALA A 55 22.84 -5.45 2.74
N LYS A 56 21.62 -5.84 2.35
CA LYS A 56 21.32 -7.16 1.82
C LYS A 56 20.28 -7.07 0.71
N ILE A 57 20.74 -7.38 -0.49
CA ILE A 57 19.90 -7.69 -1.65
C ILE A 57 19.63 -9.20 -1.65
N PRO A 58 18.38 -9.65 -1.53
CA PRO A 58 18.06 -11.07 -1.52
C PRO A 58 17.78 -11.61 -2.94
N GLU A 59 17.61 -12.92 -3.01
CA GLU A 59 17.19 -13.64 -4.22
C GLU A 59 15.91 -13.05 -4.85
N PRO A 60 15.72 -13.11 -6.19
CA PRO A 60 14.66 -12.40 -6.90
C PRO A 60 13.24 -12.58 -6.33
N TRP A 61 12.90 -13.80 -5.88
CA TRP A 61 11.59 -14.07 -5.28
C TRP A 61 11.40 -13.34 -3.95
N THR A 62 12.35 -13.49 -3.02
CA THR A 62 12.34 -12.77 -1.75
C THR A 62 12.40 -11.26 -1.96
N ARG A 63 13.18 -10.79 -2.94
CA ARG A 63 13.27 -9.36 -3.30
C ARG A 63 11.93 -8.77 -3.75
N TYR A 64 11.12 -9.55 -4.48
CA TYR A 64 9.77 -9.11 -4.88
C TYR A 64 8.85 -8.88 -3.67
N TYR A 65 8.84 -9.79 -2.69
CA TYR A 65 7.96 -9.69 -1.52
C TYR A 65 8.50 -8.81 -0.38
N LYS A 66 9.82 -8.72 -0.23
CA LYS A 66 10.52 -8.10 0.92
C LYS A 66 11.44 -6.94 0.56
N GLY A 67 11.70 -6.70 -0.73
CA GLY A 67 12.58 -5.62 -1.16
C GLY A 67 14.07 -5.87 -0.92
N VAL A 68 14.82 -4.79 -0.92
CA VAL A 68 16.24 -4.67 -0.54
C VAL A 68 16.30 -3.93 0.80
N VAL A 69 17.15 -4.39 1.72
CA VAL A 69 17.31 -3.77 3.05
C VAL A 69 18.71 -3.19 3.18
N ALA A 70 18.82 -1.99 3.71
CA ALA A 70 20.05 -1.43 4.26
C ALA A 70 19.77 -0.85 5.65
N ILE A 71 20.70 -1.03 6.58
CA ILE A 71 20.50 -0.68 7.98
C ILE A 71 21.83 -0.21 8.59
N LEU A 72 21.75 0.79 9.44
CA LEU A 72 22.86 1.33 10.24
C LEU A 72 22.38 1.47 11.68
N ALA A 73 23.21 1.07 12.63
CA ALA A 73 23.03 1.27 14.06
C ALA A 73 24.32 1.82 14.65
N ASP A 74 24.18 2.85 15.47
CA ASP A 74 25.26 3.58 16.12
C ASP A 74 25.21 3.27 17.61
N GLY A 75 26.34 2.90 18.20
CA GLY A 75 26.41 2.39 19.57
C GLY A 75 26.45 3.54 20.58
N LEU A 76 25.43 3.66 21.44
CA LEU A 76 25.38 4.76 22.41
C LEU A 76 26.57 4.69 23.37
N SER A 77 27.41 5.73 23.40
CA SER A 77 28.62 5.79 24.25
C SER A 77 28.36 5.70 25.77
N SER A 78 27.10 5.81 26.20
CA SER A 78 26.66 5.60 27.58
C SER A 78 26.28 4.14 27.91
N ALA A 79 26.34 3.24 26.93
CA ALA A 79 26.02 1.83 27.08
C ALA A 79 27.30 0.99 27.22
N GLU A 80 27.35 0.09 28.20
CA GLU A 80 28.51 -0.78 28.44
C GLU A 80 28.77 -1.73 27.26
N HIS A 81 27.70 -2.19 26.59
CA HIS A 81 27.76 -3.13 25.47
C HIS A 81 27.29 -2.50 24.15
N ALA A 82 27.58 -1.20 23.95
CA ALA A 82 27.17 -0.40 22.79
C ALA A 82 27.39 -1.11 21.44
N LYS A 83 28.62 -1.57 21.20
CA LYS A 83 29.01 -2.32 19.98
C LYS A 83 28.16 -3.58 19.76
N VAL A 84 27.94 -4.36 20.82
CA VAL A 84 27.18 -5.61 20.75
C VAL A 84 25.70 -5.29 20.47
N ALA A 85 25.17 -4.22 21.06
CA ALA A 85 23.82 -3.74 20.79
C ALA A 85 23.63 -3.34 19.32
N ALA A 86 24.55 -2.55 18.74
CA ALA A 86 24.50 -2.16 17.33
C ALA A 86 24.62 -3.38 16.39
N GLN A 87 25.61 -4.26 16.62
CA GLN A 87 25.84 -5.45 15.79
C GLN A 87 24.65 -6.42 15.80
N ILE A 88 24.06 -6.70 16.97
CA ILE A 88 22.88 -7.57 17.07
C ILE A 88 21.67 -6.89 16.44
N SER A 89 21.44 -5.60 16.69
CA SER A 89 20.31 -4.86 16.12
C SER A 89 20.33 -4.88 14.60
N VAL A 90 21.50 -4.73 13.98
CA VAL A 90 21.67 -4.78 12.52
C VAL A 90 21.50 -6.20 11.98
N THR A 91 22.25 -7.17 12.52
CA THR A 91 22.32 -8.53 11.95
C THR A 91 21.03 -9.32 12.16
N GLN A 92 20.48 -9.32 13.38
CA GLN A 92 19.28 -10.07 13.71
C GLN A 92 18.04 -9.44 13.08
N PHE A 93 17.97 -8.10 12.94
CA PHE A 93 16.87 -7.43 12.24
C PHE A 93 16.78 -7.92 10.79
N VAL A 94 17.89 -7.93 10.05
CA VAL A 94 17.91 -8.35 8.65
C VAL A 94 17.48 -9.82 8.50
N GLN A 95 17.93 -10.69 9.40
CA GLN A 95 17.53 -12.11 9.40
C GLN A 95 16.03 -12.28 9.68
N ASP A 96 15.53 -11.73 10.79
CA ASP A 96 14.14 -11.88 11.20
C ASP A 96 13.17 -11.19 10.22
N TYR A 97 13.55 -10.04 9.65
CA TYR A 97 12.75 -9.34 8.65
C TYR A 97 12.47 -10.24 7.44
N TYR A 98 13.50 -10.87 6.87
CA TYR A 98 13.33 -11.79 5.75
C TYR A 98 12.63 -13.11 6.14
N ALA A 99 12.71 -13.53 7.41
CA ALA A 99 11.97 -14.67 7.93
C ALA A 99 10.46 -14.38 8.20
N THR A 100 10.03 -13.11 8.25
CA THR A 100 8.60 -12.78 8.45
C THR A 100 7.72 -13.25 7.28
N PRO A 101 6.45 -13.64 7.51
CA PRO A 101 5.56 -14.14 6.44
C PRO A 101 5.46 -13.19 5.24
N GLU A 102 5.46 -13.73 4.01
CA GLU A 102 5.35 -12.97 2.75
C GLU A 102 4.08 -12.10 2.67
N SER A 103 3.02 -12.50 3.37
CA SER A 103 1.73 -11.79 3.42
C SER A 103 1.73 -10.54 4.29
N TRP A 104 2.79 -10.26 5.05
CA TRP A 104 2.91 -9.07 5.88
C TRP A 104 3.49 -7.90 5.09
N SER A 105 2.92 -6.71 5.27
CA SER A 105 3.47 -5.44 4.78
C SER A 105 4.83 -5.15 5.42
N VAL A 106 5.69 -4.38 4.74
CA VAL A 106 7.01 -3.97 5.24
C VAL A 106 6.92 -3.37 6.65
N ASN A 107 6.02 -2.41 6.87
CA ASN A 107 5.76 -1.82 8.19
C ASN A 107 5.45 -2.87 9.27
N LYS A 108 4.46 -3.75 9.05
CA LYS A 108 4.11 -4.82 10.01
C LYS A 108 5.29 -5.74 10.34
N SER A 109 6.08 -6.13 9.33
CA SER A 109 7.28 -6.94 9.54
C SER A 109 8.31 -6.20 10.39
N THR A 110 8.71 -5.01 9.98
CA THR A 110 9.69 -4.17 10.70
C THR A 110 9.25 -3.87 12.13
N ALA A 111 8.03 -3.38 12.34
CA ALA A 111 7.54 -3.01 13.67
C ALA A 111 7.48 -4.21 14.63
N LYS A 112 7.20 -5.42 14.12
CA LYS A 112 7.23 -6.64 14.94
C LYS A 112 8.65 -7.07 15.29
N VAL A 113 9.58 -7.01 14.34
CA VAL A 113 10.99 -7.39 14.52
C VAL A 113 11.71 -6.40 15.43
N ALA A 114 11.64 -5.10 15.15
CA ALA A 114 12.26 -4.06 15.97
C ALA A 114 11.74 -4.08 17.42
N LYS A 115 10.44 -4.29 17.64
CA LYS A 115 9.89 -4.40 18.99
C LYS A 115 10.39 -5.65 19.73
N SER A 116 10.54 -6.79 19.05
CA SER A 116 11.13 -7.98 19.66
C SER A 116 12.61 -7.77 20.04
N LEU A 117 13.39 -7.12 19.15
CA LEU A 117 14.80 -6.80 19.39
C LEU A 117 14.98 -5.82 20.55
N ASN A 118 14.21 -4.73 20.56
CA ASN A 118 14.23 -3.75 21.65
C ASN A 118 13.95 -4.40 23.00
N ASN A 119 12.93 -5.26 23.07
CA ASN A 119 12.60 -6.01 24.28
C ASN A 119 13.76 -6.91 24.73
N TRP A 120 14.47 -7.55 23.80
CA TRP A 120 15.62 -8.40 24.13
C TRP A 120 16.78 -7.57 24.67
N LEU A 121 17.16 -6.48 23.99
CA LEU A 121 18.22 -5.55 24.41
C LEU A 121 17.93 -4.96 25.80
N PHE A 122 16.71 -4.48 26.03
CA PHE A 122 16.29 -3.90 27.31
C PHE A 122 16.31 -4.92 28.46
N GLN A 123 15.96 -6.19 28.20
CA GLN A 123 16.01 -7.24 29.23
C GLN A 123 17.44 -7.70 29.53
N GLN A 124 18.31 -7.80 28.51
CA GLN A 124 19.74 -8.04 28.72
C GLN A 124 20.41 -6.88 29.46
N GLY A 125 19.99 -5.64 29.14
CA GLY A 125 20.36 -4.40 29.80
C GLY A 125 20.24 -4.43 31.32
N LYS A 126 19.25 -5.17 31.85
CA LYS A 126 19.00 -5.33 33.29
C LYS A 126 19.84 -6.41 33.96
N GLN A 127 20.49 -7.30 33.20
CA GLN A 127 21.19 -8.47 33.72
C GLN A 127 22.71 -8.37 33.60
N THR A 128 23.23 -7.83 32.50
CA THR A 128 24.65 -7.96 32.14
C THR A 128 25.37 -6.65 31.84
N GLY A 129 24.72 -5.50 32.06
CA GLY A 129 25.20 -4.18 31.64
C GLY A 129 24.33 -3.60 30.52
N SER A 130 24.36 -2.29 30.30
CA SER A 130 23.46 -1.60 29.37
C SER A 130 23.75 -1.92 27.89
N TYR A 131 22.70 -2.21 27.11
CA TYR A 131 22.74 -2.39 25.66
C TYR A 131 21.85 -1.33 25.01
N ALA A 132 22.44 -0.33 24.36
CA ALA A 132 21.68 0.67 23.61
C ALA A 132 22.39 1.09 22.33
N CYS A 133 21.60 1.36 21.30
CA CYS A 133 22.06 1.87 20.00
C CYS A 133 20.94 2.67 19.31
N THR A 134 21.31 3.46 18.31
CA THR A 134 20.36 3.99 17.31
C THR A 134 19.92 2.85 16.38
N LEU A 135 18.89 3.09 15.56
CA LEU A 135 18.56 2.22 14.45
C LEU A 135 17.97 3.02 13.30
N SER A 136 18.63 3.00 12.16
CA SER A 136 18.20 3.63 10.91
C SER A 136 18.12 2.58 9.81
N THR A 137 16.91 2.21 9.41
CA THR A 137 16.64 1.19 8.39
C THR A 137 15.99 1.80 7.16
N LEU A 138 16.54 1.48 6.00
CA LEU A 138 15.99 1.70 4.67
C LEU A 138 15.56 0.36 4.08
N ILE A 139 14.30 0.24 3.63
CA ILE A 139 13.80 -0.92 2.91
C ILE A 139 13.18 -0.47 1.60
N ILE A 140 13.84 -0.74 0.47
CA ILE A 140 13.35 -0.39 -0.86
C ILE A 140 12.56 -1.58 -1.40
N LYS A 141 11.26 -1.41 -1.65
CA LYS A 141 10.38 -2.42 -2.25
C LYS A 141 9.54 -1.81 -3.36
N SER A 142 9.51 -2.47 -4.52
CA SER A 142 8.87 -1.93 -5.72
C SER A 142 9.41 -0.53 -6.04
N ARG A 143 8.58 0.52 -5.92
CA ARG A 143 8.96 1.93 -6.13
C ARG A 143 8.91 2.76 -4.84
N VAL A 144 8.96 2.12 -3.67
CA VAL A 144 8.82 2.76 -2.36
C VAL A 144 10.01 2.43 -1.48
N ALA A 145 10.63 3.47 -0.91
CA ALA A 145 11.59 3.38 0.18
C ALA A 145 10.83 3.55 1.49
N HIS A 146 10.76 2.48 2.29
CA HIS A 146 10.23 2.50 3.64
C HIS A 146 11.37 2.78 4.63
N LEU A 147 11.23 3.84 5.42
CA LEU A 147 12.23 4.24 6.41
C LEU A 147 11.70 3.96 7.81
N PHE A 148 12.58 3.42 8.66
CA PHE A 148 12.29 3.11 10.06
C PHE A 148 13.45 3.62 10.90
N HIS A 149 13.17 4.52 11.84
CA HIS A 149 14.20 5.29 12.51
C HIS A 149 13.97 5.50 14.01
N VAL A 150 15.04 5.36 14.78
CA VAL A 150 15.13 5.80 16.18
C VAL A 150 16.57 6.23 16.49
N GLY A 151 16.75 7.41 17.08
CA GLY A 151 18.06 7.98 17.42
C GLY A 151 18.38 9.22 16.58
N ASP A 152 19.64 9.42 16.23
CA ASP A 152 20.16 10.59 15.50
C ASP A 152 20.95 10.25 14.23
N SER A 153 21.35 8.99 14.03
CA SER A 153 21.89 8.53 12.73
C SER A 153 20.93 8.84 11.57
N ARG A 154 21.43 9.46 10.50
CA ARG A 154 20.58 10.06 9.44
C ARG A 154 20.45 9.18 8.20
N ILE A 155 19.29 9.23 7.54
CA ILE A 155 19.07 8.71 6.19
C ILE A 155 18.81 9.89 5.25
N TYR A 156 19.55 9.95 4.15
CA TYR A 156 19.40 10.94 3.09
C TYR A 156 19.04 10.27 1.75
N ARG A 157 18.41 11.05 0.86
CA ARG A 157 18.33 10.75 -0.58
C ARG A 157 19.04 11.83 -1.37
N PHE A 158 19.90 11.42 -2.29
CA PHE A 158 20.53 12.25 -3.29
C PHE A 158 19.89 11.98 -4.65
N ARG A 159 19.32 13.02 -5.26
CA ARG A 159 18.67 12.97 -6.58
C ARG A 159 18.92 14.31 -7.30
N GLU A 160 19.29 14.26 -8.59
CA GLU A 160 19.49 15.45 -9.43
C GLU A 160 20.41 16.52 -8.78
N GLY A 161 21.46 16.08 -8.09
CA GLY A 161 22.41 16.98 -7.41
C GLY A 161 21.90 17.63 -6.12
N LYS A 162 20.70 17.28 -5.64
CA LYS A 162 20.11 17.72 -4.36
C LYS A 162 20.19 16.60 -3.33
N LEU A 163 20.75 16.89 -2.17
CA LEU A 163 20.69 16.03 -0.99
C LEU A 163 19.46 16.42 -0.16
N ARG A 164 18.72 15.44 0.36
CA ARG A 164 17.59 15.67 1.27
C ARG A 164 17.63 14.68 2.41
N GLN A 165 17.69 15.18 3.64
CA GLN A 165 17.48 14.36 4.84
C GLN A 165 16.02 13.88 4.89
N LEU A 166 15.84 12.60 5.21
CA LEU A 166 14.54 11.92 5.25
C LEU A 166 14.11 11.51 6.67
N THR A 167 15.08 11.24 7.56
CA THR A 167 14.82 11.01 9.00
C THR A 167 14.84 12.30 9.79
N ARG A 168 14.34 12.25 11.03
CA ARG A 168 14.39 13.36 12.00
C ARG A 168 15.06 12.89 13.27
N ASP A 169 16.15 13.56 13.63
CA ASP A 169 16.96 13.25 14.80
C ASP A 169 16.15 13.39 16.10
N HIS A 170 16.22 12.38 16.97
CA HIS A 170 15.50 12.28 18.24
C HIS A 170 16.31 12.86 19.40
N VAL A 171 16.57 14.16 19.36
CA VAL A 171 17.57 14.81 20.24
C VAL A 171 16.98 15.97 21.04
N GLN A 172 17.40 16.15 22.29
CA GLN A 172 17.07 17.32 23.13
C GLN A 172 18.31 18.18 23.39
N ILE A 173 18.25 19.44 22.95
CA ILE A 173 19.28 20.46 23.19
C ILE A 173 19.07 21.06 24.59
N ARG A 174 20.07 20.95 25.48
CA ARG A 174 20.09 21.58 26.81
C ARG A 174 21.26 22.54 26.97
N GLY A 175 21.03 23.81 26.64
CA GLY A 175 22.01 24.88 26.87
C GLY A 175 23.23 24.79 25.95
N LYS A 176 24.43 24.75 26.54
CA LYS A 176 25.74 24.77 25.83
C LYS A 176 26.47 23.42 25.77
N GLN A 177 25.84 22.30 26.19
CA GLN A 177 26.46 20.97 26.16
C GLN A 177 25.81 20.03 25.13
N LYS A 178 26.54 18.97 24.73
CA LYS A 178 26.15 18.03 23.67
C LYS A 178 24.70 17.57 23.85
N ASN A 179 24.00 17.62 22.71
CA ASN A 179 22.82 16.84 22.34
C ASN A 179 22.63 15.56 23.17
N HIS A 180 21.51 15.45 23.89
CA HIS A 180 21.15 14.19 24.56
C HIS A 180 20.06 13.46 23.78
N LEU A 181 20.29 12.18 23.51
CA LEU A 181 19.35 11.34 22.77
C LEU A 181 18.08 11.10 23.60
N THR A 182 16.92 11.29 22.97
CA THR A 182 15.60 11.13 23.62
C THR A 182 14.97 9.78 23.37
N ARG A 183 15.42 9.04 22.35
CA ARG A 183 14.94 7.70 21.98
C ARG A 183 16.07 6.88 21.38
N ALA A 184 16.23 5.64 21.83
CA ALA A 184 17.16 4.65 21.27
C ALA A 184 16.62 3.23 21.51
N MET A 185 17.14 2.25 20.76
CA MET A 185 16.90 0.83 21.01
C MET A 185 17.50 0.44 22.36
N GLY A 186 16.79 -0.41 23.12
CA GLY A 186 17.27 -1.00 24.37
C GLY A 186 17.21 -0.11 25.62
N VAL A 187 16.88 1.18 25.47
CA VAL A 187 16.78 2.13 26.60
C VAL A 187 15.49 1.93 27.42
N ASP A 188 14.36 1.67 26.77
CA ASP A 188 13.07 1.41 27.42
C ASP A 188 12.46 0.09 26.90
N SER A 189 11.57 -0.50 27.69
CA SER A 189 10.65 -1.58 27.30
C SER A 189 9.72 -1.24 26.13
N SER A 190 9.47 0.06 25.92
CA SER A 190 8.62 0.60 24.88
C SER A 190 9.46 1.24 23.79
N LEU A 191 9.23 0.82 22.54
CA LEU A 191 9.89 1.39 21.37
C LEU A 191 8.90 2.26 20.60
N GLU A 192 9.16 3.56 20.58
CA GLU A 192 8.58 4.50 19.63
C GLU A 192 9.55 4.64 18.45
N LEU A 193 9.19 4.03 17.33
CA LEU A 193 9.99 4.03 16.11
C LEU A 193 9.26 4.83 15.04
N ASP A 194 9.94 5.82 14.46
CA ASP A 194 9.39 6.69 13.43
C ASP A 194 9.33 5.92 12.09
N TYR A 195 8.25 6.10 11.33
CA TYR A 195 8.02 5.45 10.04
C TYR A 195 7.64 6.47 8.98
N SER A 196 8.31 6.42 7.83
CA SER A 196 7.97 7.19 6.63
C SER A 196 8.12 6.37 5.36
N THR A 197 7.54 6.86 4.26
CA THR A 197 7.66 6.29 2.92
C THR A 197 7.99 7.36 1.89
N HIS A 198 8.84 7.01 0.92
CA HIS A 198 9.26 7.91 -0.15
C HIS A 198 9.35 7.20 -1.50
N ALA A 199 8.89 7.86 -2.55
CA ALA A 199 8.93 7.37 -3.92
C ALA A 199 10.36 7.25 -4.42
N VAL A 200 10.60 6.17 -5.16
CA VAL A 200 11.89 5.76 -5.70
C VAL A 200 11.89 5.81 -7.22
N GLU A 201 12.96 6.36 -7.76
CA GLU A 201 13.27 6.42 -9.19
C GLU A 201 14.60 5.74 -9.49
N THR A 202 14.77 5.28 -10.73
CA THR A 202 16.05 4.76 -11.22
C THR A 202 17.10 5.87 -11.14
N GLY A 203 18.26 5.56 -10.56
CA GLY A 203 19.32 6.52 -10.29
C GLY A 203 19.26 7.20 -8.92
N ASP A 204 18.23 6.96 -8.09
CA ASP A 204 18.23 7.42 -6.69
C ASP A 204 19.43 6.82 -5.93
N LEU A 205 20.15 7.69 -5.19
CA LEU A 205 21.21 7.27 -4.27
C LEU A 205 20.78 7.59 -2.84
N PHE A 206 20.58 6.56 -2.03
CA PHE A 206 20.33 6.70 -0.60
C PHE A 206 21.63 6.58 0.18
N MET A 207 21.75 7.35 1.26
CA MET A 207 22.93 7.38 2.13
C MET A 207 22.49 7.34 3.60
N LEU A 208 22.99 6.37 4.36
CA LEU A 208 22.82 6.27 5.80
C LEU A 208 24.14 6.63 6.49
N THR A 209 24.11 7.41 7.57
CA THR A 209 25.32 7.90 8.26
C THR A 209 25.20 7.93 9.79
N SER A 210 26.27 7.59 10.52
CA SER A 210 26.47 7.96 11.94
C SER A 210 26.73 9.46 12.11
N ASP A 211 26.68 9.96 13.35
CA ASP A 211 26.97 11.36 13.69
C ASP A 211 28.40 11.78 13.31
N GLY A 212 29.37 10.86 13.48
CA GLY A 212 30.77 11.04 13.11
C GLY A 212 31.02 11.35 11.62
N VAL A 213 30.02 11.17 10.74
CA VAL A 213 30.06 11.72 9.36
C VAL A 213 29.36 13.07 9.28
N HIS A 214 28.14 13.20 9.80
CA HIS A 214 27.24 14.31 9.48
C HIS A 214 27.33 15.53 10.41
N ASP A 215 28.03 15.40 11.54
CA ASP A 215 28.46 16.53 12.36
C ASP A 215 29.86 17.03 11.96
N ALA A 216 30.69 16.16 11.35
CA ALA A 216 32.01 16.51 10.83
C ALA A 216 31.99 17.15 9.42
N LEU A 217 31.04 16.75 8.56
CA LEU A 217 30.91 17.24 7.18
C LEU A 217 29.65 18.06 6.97
N SER A 218 29.80 19.27 6.43
CA SER A 218 28.65 20.08 6.00
C SER A 218 27.92 19.46 4.80
N GLU A 219 26.63 19.79 4.66
CA GLU A 219 25.80 19.34 3.53
C GLU A 219 26.45 19.66 2.16
N GLN A 220 27.14 20.78 2.04
CA GLN A 220 27.86 21.16 0.81
C GLN A 220 29.06 20.25 0.52
N GLN A 221 29.79 19.81 1.54
CA GLN A 221 30.88 18.83 1.40
C GLN A 221 30.31 17.45 1.02
N LEU A 222 29.23 17.01 1.66
CA LEU A 222 28.55 15.77 1.31
C LEU A 222 28.03 15.79 -0.14
N ILE A 223 27.36 16.86 -0.57
CA ILE A 223 26.93 17.03 -1.97
C ILE A 223 28.12 17.02 -2.94
N LYS A 224 29.27 17.58 -2.55
CA LYS A 224 30.49 17.55 -3.39
C LYS A 224 31.04 16.13 -3.51
N LEU A 225 31.10 15.37 -2.43
CA LEU A 225 31.56 13.97 -2.41
C LEU A 225 30.62 13.05 -3.19
N LEU A 226 29.30 13.22 -3.04
CA LEU A 226 28.27 12.44 -3.75
C LEU A 226 28.21 12.72 -5.26
N LYS A 227 28.86 13.79 -5.74
CA LYS A 227 29.02 14.12 -7.17
C LYS A 227 30.31 13.59 -7.80
N LEU A 228 31.20 12.99 -7.01
CA LEU A 228 32.38 12.32 -7.55
C LEU A 228 32.00 10.93 -8.08
N GLU A 229 32.69 10.49 -9.12
CA GLU A 229 32.56 9.14 -9.67
C GLU A 229 33.64 8.23 -9.05
N PHE A 230 33.26 6.99 -8.74
CA PHE A 230 34.10 5.95 -8.15
C PHE A 230 33.77 4.61 -8.83
N ASP A 231 34.71 3.66 -8.85
CA ASP A 231 34.50 2.35 -9.49
C ASP A 231 33.53 1.47 -8.70
N SER A 232 33.38 1.73 -7.39
CA SER A 232 32.37 1.09 -6.53
C SER A 232 31.73 2.04 -5.51
N LEU A 233 30.54 1.69 -5.04
CA LEU A 233 29.89 2.37 -3.91
C LEU A 233 30.63 2.16 -2.58
N GLU A 234 31.47 1.13 -2.48
CA GLU A 234 32.29 0.89 -1.30
C GLU A 234 33.47 1.87 -1.25
N GLU A 235 34.15 2.12 -2.37
CA GLU A 235 35.10 3.23 -2.50
C GLU A 235 34.45 4.59 -2.24
N HIS A 236 33.23 4.81 -2.75
CA HIS A 236 32.48 6.03 -2.52
C HIS A 236 32.16 6.25 -1.03
N ALA A 237 31.75 5.20 -0.33
CA ALA A 237 31.53 5.24 1.12
C ALA A 237 32.85 5.49 1.89
N ASN A 238 33.94 4.81 1.50
CA ASN A 238 35.27 5.05 2.08
C ASN A 238 35.74 6.49 1.87
N ALA A 239 35.48 7.11 0.72
CA ALA A 239 35.82 8.51 0.47
C ALA A 239 35.05 9.49 1.38
N ILE A 240 33.79 9.18 1.73
CA ILE A 240 32.99 9.96 2.69
C ILE A 240 33.55 9.81 4.11
N VAL A 241 33.86 8.57 4.51
CA VAL A 241 34.45 8.26 5.83
C VAL A 241 35.81 8.93 6.00
N ASN A 242 36.72 8.78 5.04
CA ASN A 242 38.05 9.40 5.06
C ASN A 242 37.97 10.94 5.06
N ALA A 243 36.98 11.53 4.39
CA ALA A 243 36.78 12.98 4.42
C ALA A 243 36.30 13.47 5.79
N ALA A 244 35.45 12.72 6.49
CA ALA A 244 35.00 13.03 7.85
C ALA A 244 36.13 12.84 8.88
N GLU A 245 36.95 11.80 8.73
CA GLU A 245 38.15 11.61 9.56
C GLU A 245 39.15 12.78 9.37
N PHE A 246 39.44 13.16 8.13
CA PHE A 246 40.30 14.31 7.83
C PHE A 246 39.72 15.66 8.31
N ALA A 247 38.39 15.78 8.37
CA ALA A 247 37.71 16.94 8.94
C ALA A 247 37.81 17.01 10.49
N GLY A 248 38.33 15.97 11.15
CA GLY A 248 38.56 15.94 12.59
C GLY A 248 37.35 15.48 13.40
N SER A 249 36.56 14.53 12.87
CA SER A 249 35.47 13.88 13.59
C SER A 249 35.89 13.33 14.95
N ASP A 250 35.06 13.51 15.98
CA ASP A 250 35.32 13.05 17.36
C ASP A 250 34.63 11.72 17.72
N ASP A 251 33.94 11.08 16.76
CA ASP A 251 33.19 9.83 16.99
C ASP A 251 33.42 8.70 15.95
N ASN A 252 32.68 7.58 16.09
CA ASN A 252 32.69 6.50 15.11
C ASN A 252 32.11 6.96 13.76
N ILE A 253 32.76 6.57 12.66
CA ILE A 253 32.52 7.16 11.34
C ILE A 253 32.01 6.07 10.39
N SER A 254 30.71 6.12 10.10
CA SER A 254 30.03 5.13 9.26
C SER A 254 29.18 5.77 8.16
N ALA A 255 29.33 5.25 6.94
CA ALA A 255 28.51 5.59 5.78
C ALA A 255 28.09 4.32 5.03
N MET A 256 26.80 4.20 4.69
CA MET A 256 26.24 3.11 3.88
C MET A 256 25.45 3.72 2.72
N LEU A 257 25.87 3.41 1.49
CA LEU A 257 25.28 3.87 0.25
C LEU A 257 24.45 2.77 -0.40
N VAL A 258 23.27 3.13 -0.93
CA VAL A 258 22.42 2.25 -1.73
C VAL A 258 21.97 3.00 -2.98
N LYS A 259 22.45 2.58 -4.14
CA LYS A 259 22.02 3.08 -5.44
C LYS A 259 20.91 2.21 -5.99
N VAL A 260 19.90 2.85 -6.56
CA VAL A 260 18.79 2.19 -7.26
C VAL A 260 19.15 2.11 -8.74
N ASP A 261 19.60 0.94 -9.18
CA ASP A 261 20.05 0.73 -10.56
C ASP A 261 18.87 0.51 -11.51
N ASN A 262 17.80 -0.12 -11.02
CA ASN A 262 16.52 -0.15 -11.70
C ASN A 262 15.35 -0.29 -10.72
N VAL A 263 14.23 0.36 -11.01
CA VAL A 263 12.93 0.06 -10.40
C VAL A 263 12.03 -0.60 -11.44
N PRO A 264 11.05 -1.43 -11.02
CA PRO A 264 9.99 -1.86 -11.92
C PRO A 264 9.38 -0.65 -12.65
N GLU A 265 9.17 -0.79 -13.94
CA GLU A 265 8.76 0.32 -14.81
C GLU A 265 7.52 1.00 -14.25
N ALA A 266 7.55 2.33 -14.20
CA ALA A 266 6.35 3.12 -14.03
C ALA A 266 5.59 3.14 -15.38
N GLU A 267 5.18 1.95 -15.85
CA GLU A 267 4.39 1.76 -17.06
C GLU A 267 3.18 2.71 -17.09
N LEU A 268 2.69 3.14 -15.93
CA LEU A 268 1.64 4.11 -15.72
C LEU A 268 1.97 5.52 -16.29
N ASP A 269 3.18 6.03 -16.08
CA ASP A 269 3.58 7.35 -16.57
C ASP A 269 3.90 7.32 -18.07
N GLU A 270 4.52 6.23 -18.55
CA GLU A 270 4.77 6.02 -19.98
C GLU A 270 3.48 5.71 -20.76
N SER A 271 2.60 4.85 -20.25
CA SER A 271 1.27 4.61 -20.82
C SER A 271 0.46 5.90 -20.84
N ARG A 272 0.52 6.72 -19.78
CA ARG A 272 -0.11 8.05 -19.77
C ARG A 272 0.46 8.95 -20.87
N ALA A 273 1.79 9.02 -21.01
CA ALA A 273 2.43 9.83 -22.06
C ALA A 273 2.03 9.34 -23.47
N GLN A 274 2.07 8.03 -23.73
CA GLN A 274 1.65 7.43 -24.99
C GLN A 274 0.16 7.69 -25.28
N LEU A 275 -0.72 7.49 -24.30
CA LEU A 275 -2.17 7.72 -24.44
C LEU A 275 -2.51 9.20 -24.69
N LEU A 276 -1.77 10.14 -24.08
CA LEU A 276 -1.93 11.59 -24.32
C LEU A 276 -1.52 12.03 -25.74
N HIS A 277 -0.67 11.25 -26.43
CA HIS A 277 -0.27 11.53 -27.81
C HIS A 277 -1.15 10.84 -28.86
N LEU A 278 -2.04 9.93 -28.47
CA LEU A 278 -2.92 9.21 -29.39
C LEU A 278 -4.26 9.94 -29.57
N PRO A 279 -4.79 10.02 -30.81
CA PRO A 279 -6.10 10.62 -31.05
C PRO A 279 -7.21 9.82 -30.35
N VAL A 280 -8.17 10.53 -29.75
CA VAL A 280 -9.42 9.93 -29.25
C VAL A 280 -10.21 9.41 -30.46
N PRO A 281 -10.67 8.14 -30.48
CA PRO A 281 -11.42 7.60 -31.60
C PRO A 281 -12.82 8.23 -31.67
N PRO A 282 -13.43 8.31 -32.88
CA PRO A 282 -14.83 8.71 -33.02
C PRO A 282 -15.76 7.66 -32.38
N VAL A 283 -17.00 8.06 -32.07
CA VAL A 283 -18.04 7.13 -31.59
C VAL A 283 -18.31 6.07 -32.66
N MET A 284 -18.12 4.80 -32.31
CA MET A 284 -18.24 3.67 -33.22
C MET A 284 -19.64 3.03 -33.18
N ALA A 285 -20.11 2.58 -34.34
CA ALA A 285 -21.30 1.75 -34.50
C ALA A 285 -20.93 0.25 -34.59
N ILE A 286 -21.92 -0.63 -34.41
CA ILE A 286 -21.76 -2.08 -34.61
C ILE A 286 -21.22 -2.37 -36.02
N GLY A 287 -20.24 -3.27 -36.12
CA GLY A 287 -19.54 -3.63 -37.34
C GLY A 287 -18.36 -2.70 -37.70
N ASN A 288 -18.20 -1.55 -37.06
CA ASN A 288 -17.01 -0.70 -37.24
C ASN A 288 -15.75 -1.42 -36.74
N LYS A 289 -14.58 -1.04 -37.30
CA LYS A 289 -13.28 -1.59 -36.92
C LYS A 289 -12.37 -0.49 -36.36
N ILE A 290 -11.63 -0.82 -35.30
CA ILE A 290 -10.57 0.00 -34.70
C ILE A 290 -9.36 -0.91 -34.48
N ASP A 291 -8.26 -0.58 -35.15
CA ASP A 291 -7.04 -1.40 -35.20
C ASP A 291 -7.35 -2.89 -35.46
N ARG A 292 -7.00 -3.81 -34.55
CA ARG A 292 -7.33 -5.25 -34.67
C ARG A 292 -8.63 -5.64 -33.93
N TYR A 293 -9.59 -4.74 -33.81
CA TYR A 293 -10.86 -4.99 -33.13
C TYR A 293 -12.06 -4.61 -34.00
N ARG A 294 -13.13 -5.39 -33.91
CA ARG A 294 -14.44 -5.11 -34.53
C ARG A 294 -15.51 -4.95 -33.47
N VAL A 295 -16.31 -3.89 -33.55
CA VAL A 295 -17.42 -3.67 -32.61
C VAL A 295 -18.54 -4.67 -32.87
N SER A 296 -18.86 -5.47 -31.86
CA SER A 296 -19.97 -6.44 -31.87
C SER A 296 -21.20 -5.86 -31.16
N GLU A 297 -21.01 -5.11 -30.08
CA GLU A 297 -22.09 -4.51 -29.29
C GLU A 297 -21.64 -3.17 -28.66
N ILE A 298 -22.60 -2.28 -28.40
CA ILE A 298 -22.37 -1.03 -27.65
C ILE A 298 -22.95 -1.24 -26.25
N LEU A 299 -22.08 -1.38 -25.25
CA LEU A 299 -22.48 -1.72 -23.88
C LEU A 299 -22.78 -0.47 -23.03
N HIS A 300 -22.04 0.63 -23.26
CA HIS A 300 -22.24 1.87 -22.54
C HIS A 300 -21.79 3.08 -23.37
N THR A 301 -22.54 4.18 -23.23
CA THR A 301 -22.28 5.47 -23.88
C THR A 301 -22.47 6.55 -22.81
N SER A 302 -21.45 7.37 -22.58
CA SER A 302 -21.49 8.45 -21.59
C SER A 302 -20.71 9.68 -22.07
N PRO A 303 -20.93 10.87 -21.48
CA PRO A 303 -20.13 12.06 -21.79
C PRO A 303 -18.63 11.95 -21.45
N ARG A 304 -18.18 10.86 -20.82
CA ARG A 304 -16.77 10.64 -20.47
C ARG A 304 -16.12 9.52 -21.27
N SER A 305 -16.87 8.50 -21.63
CA SER A 305 -16.35 7.30 -22.29
C SER A 305 -17.43 6.46 -22.96
N HIS A 306 -17.01 5.71 -23.96
CA HIS A 306 -17.78 4.70 -24.67
C HIS A 306 -17.19 3.32 -24.39
N VAL A 307 -18.04 2.32 -24.18
CA VAL A 307 -17.65 0.93 -23.87
C VAL A 307 -18.32 -0.01 -24.86
N TYR A 308 -17.50 -0.81 -25.53
CA TYR A 308 -17.90 -1.70 -26.61
C TYR A 308 -17.54 -3.14 -26.28
N LEU A 309 -18.41 -4.07 -26.66
CA LEU A 309 -18.02 -5.47 -26.83
C LEU A 309 -17.35 -5.60 -28.19
N VAL A 310 -16.14 -6.14 -28.25
CA VAL A 310 -15.37 -6.26 -29.50
C VAL A 310 -14.83 -7.67 -29.73
N GLU A 311 -14.72 -8.03 -31.00
CA GLU A 311 -14.05 -9.24 -31.48
C GLU A 311 -12.61 -8.89 -31.90
N GLU A 312 -11.62 -9.62 -31.39
CA GLU A 312 -10.20 -9.49 -31.73
C GLU A 312 -9.93 -10.16 -33.09
N LEU A 313 -9.27 -9.44 -34.00
CA LEU A 313 -8.97 -9.86 -35.37
C LEU A 313 -7.48 -10.22 -35.54
N ASP A 314 -7.20 -11.12 -36.48
CA ASP A 314 -5.84 -11.44 -36.91
C ASP A 314 -5.27 -10.42 -37.90
N GLU A 315 -4.08 -10.69 -38.45
CA GLU A 315 -3.40 -9.79 -39.40
C GLU A 315 -4.11 -9.72 -40.76
N ALA A 316 -4.86 -10.76 -41.12
CA ALA A 316 -5.71 -10.79 -42.32
C ALA A 316 -7.09 -10.15 -42.10
N GLY A 317 -7.41 -9.72 -40.87
CA GLY A 317 -8.69 -9.13 -40.49
C GLY A 317 -9.81 -10.15 -40.26
N LEU A 318 -9.47 -11.44 -40.15
CA LEU A 318 -10.36 -12.54 -39.78
C LEU A 318 -10.53 -12.62 -38.25
N SER A 319 -11.61 -13.26 -37.79
CA SER A 319 -11.87 -13.39 -36.35
C SER A 319 -10.93 -14.39 -35.68
N THR A 320 -10.43 -14.04 -34.49
CA THR A 320 -9.71 -14.95 -33.60
C THR A 320 -10.64 -15.68 -32.60
N ASN A 321 -11.95 -15.46 -32.67
CA ASN A 321 -12.97 -15.86 -31.70
C ASN A 321 -12.76 -15.36 -30.25
N LYS A 322 -11.81 -14.44 -30.01
CA LYS A 322 -11.63 -13.82 -28.68
C LYS A 322 -12.50 -12.58 -28.57
N VAL A 323 -13.33 -12.55 -27.55
CA VAL A 323 -14.18 -11.41 -27.19
C VAL A 323 -13.51 -10.58 -26.10
N ARG A 324 -13.51 -9.26 -26.26
CA ARG A 324 -12.91 -8.27 -25.35
C ARG A 324 -13.90 -7.14 -25.05
N ILE A 325 -13.61 -6.38 -24.01
CA ILE A 325 -14.12 -5.02 -23.85
C ILE A 325 -13.12 -4.05 -24.47
N LEU A 326 -13.62 -3.08 -25.22
CA LEU A 326 -12.88 -1.89 -25.62
C LEU A 326 -13.55 -0.67 -25.01
N LYS A 327 -12.80 0.07 -24.18
CA LYS A 327 -13.25 1.34 -23.60
C LYS A 327 -12.44 2.46 -24.22
N ALA A 328 -13.10 3.52 -24.66
CA ALA A 328 -12.49 4.69 -25.27
C ALA A 328 -12.98 5.97 -24.57
N PRO A 329 -12.15 7.02 -24.44
CA PRO A 329 -12.61 8.33 -23.99
C PRO A 329 -13.67 8.91 -24.91
N ASP A 330 -14.51 9.81 -24.40
CA ASP A 330 -15.27 10.70 -25.27
C ASP A 330 -14.39 11.84 -25.79
N SER A 331 -14.68 12.33 -27.00
CA SER A 331 -13.97 13.46 -27.62
C SER A 331 -13.94 14.72 -26.74
N SER A 332 -14.95 14.95 -25.91
CA SER A 332 -15.02 16.09 -24.97
C SER A 332 -14.04 15.99 -23.80
N MET A 333 -13.44 14.82 -23.54
CA MET A 333 -12.37 14.66 -22.54
C MET A 333 -10.99 15.04 -23.07
N SER A 334 -10.86 15.41 -24.35
CA SER A 334 -9.58 15.80 -24.98
C SER A 334 -8.97 17.01 -24.28
N GLY A 335 -7.94 16.77 -23.45
CA GLY A 335 -7.27 17.80 -22.64
C GLY A 335 -7.45 17.65 -21.12
N ASP A 336 -8.36 16.79 -20.65
CA ASP A 336 -8.51 16.48 -19.22
C ASP A 336 -7.39 15.53 -18.75
N GLN A 337 -6.29 16.11 -18.29
CA GLN A 337 -5.12 15.36 -17.82
C GLN A 337 -5.44 14.42 -16.64
N GLU A 338 -6.39 14.77 -15.77
CA GLU A 338 -6.76 13.92 -14.63
C GLU A 338 -7.57 12.71 -15.10
N TYR A 339 -8.49 12.89 -16.05
CA TYR A 339 -9.20 11.80 -16.71
C TYR A 339 -8.21 10.84 -17.40
N PHE A 340 -7.29 11.35 -18.23
CA PHE A 340 -6.30 10.50 -18.91
C PHE A 340 -5.35 9.80 -17.92
N ALA A 341 -4.98 10.45 -16.82
CA ALA A 341 -4.20 9.83 -15.75
C ALA A 341 -4.98 8.74 -14.99
N GLY A 342 -6.31 8.81 -14.94
CA GLY A 342 -7.18 7.72 -14.46
C GLY A 342 -7.30 6.59 -15.49
N PHE A 343 -7.47 6.93 -16.77
CA PHE A 343 -7.59 5.96 -17.86
C PHE A 343 -6.34 5.08 -18.01
N ALA A 344 -5.15 5.68 -17.99
CA ALA A 344 -3.87 4.95 -17.98
C ALA A 344 -3.72 4.07 -16.72
N ARG A 345 -4.26 4.51 -15.59
CA ARG A 345 -4.26 3.76 -14.33
C ARG A 345 -5.15 2.54 -14.37
N GLU A 346 -6.31 2.65 -15.03
CA GLU A 346 -7.22 1.52 -15.25
C GLU A 346 -6.58 0.44 -16.12
N GLU A 347 -5.93 0.83 -17.22
CA GLU A 347 -5.13 -0.07 -18.05
C GLU A 347 -4.00 -0.73 -17.26
N TRP A 348 -3.29 0.01 -16.42
CA TRP A 348 -2.14 -0.51 -15.69
C TRP A 348 -2.52 -1.45 -14.53
N VAL A 349 -3.53 -1.10 -13.71
CA VAL A 349 -3.96 -1.93 -12.57
C VAL A 349 -4.42 -3.32 -13.04
N GLY A 350 -5.17 -3.39 -14.15
CA GLY A 350 -5.62 -4.67 -14.70
C GLY A 350 -4.53 -5.53 -15.35
N ARG A 351 -3.36 -4.95 -15.70
CA ARG A 351 -2.19 -5.70 -16.21
C ARG A 351 -1.34 -6.23 -15.05
N VAL A 352 -1.06 -5.40 -14.05
CA VAL A 352 -0.14 -5.74 -12.95
C VAL A 352 -0.79 -6.58 -11.84
N VAL A 353 -2.06 -6.35 -11.50
CA VAL A 353 -2.70 -6.98 -10.33
C VAL A 353 -3.35 -8.32 -10.71
N ASN A 354 -2.56 -9.39 -10.69
CA ASN A 354 -3.06 -10.75 -10.95
C ASN A 354 -3.96 -11.27 -9.80
N ASN A 355 -5.28 -11.22 -10.00
CA ASN A 355 -6.28 -11.80 -9.09
C ASN A 355 -7.55 -12.20 -9.87
N PRO A 356 -8.20 -13.35 -9.59
CA PRO A 356 -9.41 -13.77 -10.30
C PRO A 356 -10.63 -12.85 -10.05
N ASN A 357 -10.66 -12.11 -8.94
CA ASN A 357 -11.74 -11.18 -8.59
C ASN A 357 -11.46 -9.73 -9.06
N ILE A 358 -10.45 -9.52 -9.90
CA ILE A 358 -10.10 -8.23 -10.52
C ILE A 358 -10.14 -8.40 -12.04
N MET A 359 -10.82 -7.50 -12.75
CA MET A 359 -10.83 -7.51 -14.21
C MET A 359 -9.45 -7.27 -14.79
N ARG A 360 -9.02 -8.13 -15.72
CA ARG A 360 -7.75 -7.96 -16.43
C ARG A 360 -7.89 -6.95 -17.57
N THR A 361 -6.80 -6.28 -17.84
CA THR A 361 -6.58 -5.49 -19.05
C THR A 361 -5.47 -6.14 -19.88
N PHE A 362 -5.45 -5.83 -21.17
CA PHE A 362 -4.55 -6.44 -22.14
C PHE A 362 -3.88 -5.35 -22.97
N GLU A 363 -2.64 -5.61 -23.38
CA GLU A 363 -2.03 -4.85 -24.46
C GLU A 363 -2.86 -5.05 -25.75
N PRO A 364 -3.06 -3.99 -26.55
CA PRO A 364 -3.73 -4.10 -27.84
C PRO A 364 -3.02 -5.08 -28.78
N ALA A 365 -3.82 -5.82 -29.56
CA ALA A 365 -3.30 -6.61 -30.65
C ALA A 365 -2.79 -5.69 -31.78
N GLY A 366 -1.48 -5.67 -32.01
CA GLY A 366 -0.83 -4.84 -33.02
C GLY A 366 -0.64 -3.38 -32.60
N THR A 367 -0.30 -2.52 -33.57
CA THR A 367 -0.02 -1.10 -33.31
C THR A 367 -1.28 -0.32 -32.94
N ARG A 368 -1.35 0.14 -31.69
CA ARG A 368 -2.37 1.08 -31.18
C ARG A 368 -2.24 2.43 -31.90
N ARG A 369 -3.28 2.86 -32.63
CA ARG A 369 -3.33 4.16 -33.34
C ARG A 369 -4.29 5.17 -32.73
N PHE A 370 -5.09 4.74 -31.77
CA PHE A 370 -6.10 5.55 -31.08
C PHE A 370 -6.03 5.34 -29.57
N CYS A 371 -6.50 6.31 -28.79
CA CYS A 371 -6.60 6.18 -27.34
C CYS A 371 -7.79 5.28 -26.95
N TYR A 372 -7.52 4.01 -26.65
CA TYR A 372 -8.48 3.06 -26.08
C TYR A 372 -7.76 2.03 -25.21
N LEU A 373 -8.44 1.50 -24.19
CA LEU A 373 -7.98 0.35 -23.40
C LEU A 373 -8.72 -0.93 -23.80
N VAL A 374 -8.05 -2.07 -23.68
CA VAL A 374 -8.63 -3.39 -23.92
C VAL A 374 -8.73 -4.13 -22.60
N ALA A 375 -9.91 -4.63 -22.28
CA ALA A 375 -10.20 -5.33 -21.04
C ALA A 375 -10.88 -6.68 -21.27
N GLU A 376 -10.90 -7.49 -20.22
CA GLU A 376 -11.56 -8.79 -20.21
C GLU A 376 -13.08 -8.62 -20.27
N TYR A 377 -13.74 -9.36 -21.16
CA TYR A 377 -15.19 -9.48 -21.12
C TYR A 377 -15.60 -10.34 -19.92
N VAL A 378 -16.30 -9.70 -18.98
CA VAL A 378 -16.87 -10.35 -17.80
C VAL A 378 -18.37 -10.55 -18.05
N PRO A 379 -18.84 -11.75 -18.44
CA PRO A 379 -20.26 -11.99 -18.63
C PRO A 379 -20.97 -11.89 -17.27
N GLY A 380 -22.06 -11.13 -17.18
CA GLY A 380 -22.76 -10.91 -15.91
C GLY A 380 -23.64 -9.67 -15.87
N ILE A 381 -24.03 -9.29 -14.66
CA ILE A 381 -24.75 -8.05 -14.34
C ILE A 381 -23.99 -7.29 -13.25
N THR A 382 -24.21 -5.98 -13.11
CA THR A 382 -23.60 -5.23 -12.00
C THR A 382 -24.20 -5.66 -10.65
N LEU A 383 -23.47 -5.47 -9.55
CA LEU A 383 -23.98 -5.74 -8.21
C LEU A 383 -25.21 -4.88 -7.91
N ARG A 384 -25.28 -3.64 -8.43
CA ARG A 384 -26.52 -2.83 -8.43
C ARG A 384 -27.70 -3.60 -9.02
N GLN A 385 -27.58 -4.04 -10.27
CA GLN A 385 -28.63 -4.80 -10.97
C GLN A 385 -28.96 -6.14 -10.27
N TRP A 386 -27.98 -6.75 -9.61
CA TRP A 386 -28.18 -7.94 -8.80
C TRP A 386 -29.01 -7.63 -7.54
N MET A 387 -28.72 -6.54 -6.83
CA MET A 387 -29.46 -6.09 -5.64
C MET A 387 -30.90 -5.72 -5.99
N ASP A 388 -31.12 -5.04 -7.11
CA ASP A 388 -32.47 -4.69 -7.60
C ASP A 388 -33.34 -5.95 -7.88
N LYS A 389 -32.70 -7.06 -8.29
CA LYS A 389 -33.36 -8.36 -8.51
C LYS A 389 -33.49 -9.20 -7.24
N HIS A 390 -32.70 -8.93 -6.21
CA HIS A 390 -32.64 -9.69 -4.96
C HIS A 390 -32.78 -8.76 -3.74
N PRO A 391 -33.98 -8.16 -3.51
CA PRO A 391 -34.19 -7.18 -2.43
C PRO A 391 -34.07 -7.77 -1.02
N HIS A 392 -34.20 -9.09 -0.86
CA HIS A 392 -34.12 -9.80 0.41
C HIS A 392 -33.23 -11.06 0.29
N PRO A 393 -31.90 -10.90 0.09
CA PRO A 393 -31.03 -12.04 -0.17
C PRO A 393 -30.69 -12.79 1.13
N PRO A 394 -30.40 -14.10 1.06
CA PRO A 394 -29.86 -14.85 2.21
C PRO A 394 -28.53 -14.24 2.69
N ILE A 395 -28.38 -14.06 4.01
CA ILE A 395 -27.16 -13.51 4.62
C ILE A 395 -25.91 -14.28 4.16
N THR A 396 -26.01 -15.61 4.09
CA THR A 396 -24.93 -16.50 3.64
C THR A 396 -24.56 -16.36 2.15
N GLN A 397 -25.44 -15.82 1.31
CA GLN A 397 -25.12 -15.48 -0.08
C GLN A 397 -24.32 -14.16 -0.12
N VAL A 398 -24.82 -13.13 0.58
CA VAL A 398 -24.15 -11.82 0.67
C VAL A 398 -22.73 -11.96 1.23
N VAL A 399 -22.55 -12.68 2.34
CA VAL A 399 -21.23 -12.88 2.96
C VAL A 399 -20.25 -13.59 2.01
N ARG A 400 -20.70 -14.61 1.25
CA ARG A 400 -19.85 -15.29 0.24
C ARG A 400 -19.45 -14.37 -0.92
N MET A 401 -20.29 -13.41 -1.31
CA MET A 401 -19.95 -12.40 -2.31
C MET A 401 -18.94 -11.40 -1.72
N LEU A 402 -19.18 -10.92 -0.50
CA LEU A 402 -18.29 -10.02 0.22
C LEU A 402 -16.89 -10.61 0.44
N GLU A 403 -16.76 -11.93 0.68
CA GLU A 403 -15.47 -12.61 0.72
C GLU A 403 -14.67 -12.49 -0.59
N LYS A 404 -15.34 -12.59 -1.74
CA LYS A 404 -14.72 -12.44 -3.06
C LYS A 404 -14.28 -10.99 -3.30
N LEU A 405 -15.11 -10.02 -2.90
CA LEU A 405 -14.74 -8.60 -2.94
C LEU A 405 -13.56 -8.29 -2.01
N ALA A 406 -13.54 -8.86 -0.81
CA ALA A 406 -12.43 -8.73 0.13
C ALA A 406 -11.12 -9.34 -0.42
N LYS A 407 -11.19 -10.40 -1.22
CA LYS A 407 -10.02 -10.96 -1.94
C LYS A 407 -9.48 -10.00 -3.00
N ALA A 408 -10.36 -9.31 -3.75
CA ALA A 408 -9.97 -8.27 -4.71
C ALA A 408 -9.28 -7.08 -4.01
N LEU A 409 -9.92 -6.48 -3.00
CA LEU A 409 -9.36 -5.33 -2.26
C LEU A 409 -8.05 -5.69 -1.54
N ARG A 410 -7.92 -6.92 -1.02
CA ARG A 410 -6.64 -7.42 -0.47
C ARG A 410 -5.56 -7.58 -1.53
N ALA A 411 -5.89 -7.83 -2.80
CA ALA A 411 -4.92 -7.87 -3.88
C ALA A 411 -4.37 -6.46 -4.16
N LEU A 412 -5.24 -5.45 -4.31
CA LEU A 412 -4.84 -4.04 -4.45
C LEU A 412 -3.96 -3.58 -3.28
N ARG A 413 -4.35 -3.89 -2.04
CA ARG A 413 -3.57 -3.54 -0.83
C ARG A 413 -2.15 -4.12 -0.81
N ARG A 414 -1.86 -5.24 -1.50
CA ARG A 414 -0.50 -5.81 -1.59
C ARG A 414 0.44 -4.99 -2.47
N TYR A 415 -0.11 -4.18 -3.38
CA TYR A 415 0.62 -3.17 -4.15
C TYR A 415 0.40 -1.76 -3.57
N GLU A 416 -0.02 -1.67 -2.30
CA GLU A 416 -0.26 -0.42 -1.57
C GLU A 416 -1.28 0.53 -2.21
N MET A 417 -2.22 -0.04 -2.98
CA MET A 417 -3.31 0.68 -3.66
C MET A 417 -4.58 0.75 -2.81
N VAL A 418 -5.29 1.87 -2.96
CA VAL A 418 -6.62 2.15 -2.42
C VAL A 418 -7.57 2.41 -3.60
N HIS A 419 -8.79 1.85 -3.58
CA HIS A 419 -9.74 1.90 -4.71
C HIS A 419 -10.43 3.26 -4.87
N ARG A 420 -10.84 3.87 -3.74
CA ARG A 420 -11.44 5.22 -3.63
C ARG A 420 -12.87 5.39 -4.17
N ASP A 421 -13.26 4.77 -5.29
CA ASP A 421 -14.66 4.78 -5.78
C ASP A 421 -15.26 3.36 -5.80
N LEU A 422 -15.27 2.72 -4.62
CA LEU A 422 -15.87 1.40 -4.45
C LEU A 422 -17.40 1.54 -4.29
N LYS A 423 -18.16 0.97 -5.23
CA LYS A 423 -19.63 1.07 -5.32
C LYS A 423 -20.25 -0.15 -6.04
N PRO A 424 -21.56 -0.46 -5.88
CA PRO A 424 -22.21 -1.61 -6.53
C PRO A 424 -22.19 -1.59 -8.06
N GLU A 425 -22.00 -0.43 -8.69
CA GLU A 425 -21.89 -0.31 -10.14
C GLU A 425 -20.53 -0.76 -10.67
N ASN A 426 -19.47 -0.69 -9.85
CA ASN A 426 -18.10 -1.07 -10.19
C ASN A 426 -17.79 -2.54 -9.84
N ILE A 427 -18.82 -3.36 -9.64
CA ILE A 427 -18.71 -4.78 -9.29
C ILE A 427 -19.62 -5.57 -10.23
N ILE A 428 -19.09 -6.57 -10.93
CA ILE A 428 -19.84 -7.47 -11.82
C ILE A 428 -20.02 -8.83 -11.13
N ILE A 429 -21.24 -9.35 -11.15
CA ILE A 429 -21.63 -10.69 -10.70
C ILE A 429 -21.86 -11.55 -11.94
N THR A 430 -21.10 -12.64 -12.06
CA THR A 430 -21.14 -13.57 -13.21
C THR A 430 -22.24 -14.62 -13.03
N PRO A 431 -22.67 -15.31 -14.11
CA PRO A 431 -23.66 -16.40 -14.03
C PRO A 431 -23.27 -17.56 -13.11
N ASP A 432 -21.98 -17.76 -12.85
CA ASP A 432 -21.43 -18.78 -11.93
C ASP A 432 -21.15 -18.22 -10.52
N ASP A 433 -21.90 -17.19 -10.11
CA ASP A 433 -21.84 -16.52 -8.80
C ASP A 433 -20.44 -15.95 -8.45
N GLN A 434 -19.54 -15.75 -9.42
CA GLN A 434 -18.28 -15.06 -9.19
C GLN A 434 -18.50 -13.56 -9.13
N LEU A 435 -17.57 -12.90 -8.46
CA LEU A 435 -17.54 -11.45 -8.32
C LEU A 435 -16.25 -10.93 -8.92
N LYS A 436 -16.37 -9.89 -9.73
CA LYS A 436 -15.23 -9.15 -10.28
C LYS A 436 -15.36 -7.66 -10.03
N LEU A 437 -14.30 -7.08 -9.47
CA LEU A 437 -14.13 -5.64 -9.37
C LEU A 437 -13.68 -5.09 -10.73
N VAL A 438 -14.27 -3.97 -11.15
CA VAL A 438 -13.99 -3.24 -12.40
C VAL A 438 -13.79 -1.75 -12.10
N ASP A 439 -13.34 -0.98 -13.10
CA ASP A 439 -13.12 0.48 -13.04
C ASP A 439 -12.13 0.92 -11.95
N PHE A 440 -10.85 0.92 -12.32
CA PHE A 440 -9.73 1.30 -11.46
C PHE A 440 -9.23 2.74 -11.67
N GLY A 441 -9.98 3.58 -12.41
CA GLY A 441 -9.53 4.92 -12.78
C GLY A 441 -9.27 5.84 -11.59
N THR A 442 -9.94 5.60 -10.45
CA THR A 442 -9.77 6.36 -9.22
C THR A 442 -8.70 5.83 -8.27
N VAL A 443 -8.17 4.61 -8.50
CA VAL A 443 -7.16 3.96 -7.64
C VAL A 443 -5.99 4.92 -7.37
N GLN A 444 -5.37 4.90 -6.20
CA GLN A 444 -4.08 5.59 -5.99
C GLN A 444 -3.18 4.77 -5.06
N SER A 445 -1.86 5.00 -5.14
CA SER A 445 -0.95 4.50 -4.11
C SER A 445 -1.19 5.26 -2.80
N ALA A 446 -0.95 4.58 -1.67
CA ALA A 446 -1.05 5.21 -0.35
C ALA A 446 -0.13 6.44 -0.21
N GLU A 447 1.02 6.45 -0.89
CA GLU A 447 1.95 7.58 -0.87
C GLU A 447 1.44 8.79 -1.67
N GLN A 448 0.86 8.58 -2.86
CA GLN A 448 0.26 9.67 -3.63
C GLN A 448 -0.88 10.35 -2.86
N LEU A 449 -1.58 9.62 -1.99
CA LEU A 449 -2.61 10.18 -1.12
C LEU A 449 -2.01 11.05 0.00
N GLU A 450 -0.85 10.68 0.56
CA GLU A 450 -0.16 11.50 1.56
C GLU A 450 0.49 12.77 0.97
N GLN A 451 0.94 12.73 -0.29
CA GLN A 451 1.52 13.90 -0.97
C GLN A 451 0.47 14.89 -1.50
N ASN A 452 -0.73 14.41 -1.87
CA ASN A 452 -1.80 15.25 -2.42
C ASN A 452 -2.71 15.85 -1.32
N GLU A 453 -2.12 16.55 -0.35
CA GLU A 453 -2.81 17.15 0.83
C GLU A 453 -4.00 18.09 0.51
N LYS A 454 -4.21 18.48 -0.77
CA LYS A 454 -5.21 19.49 -1.18
C LYS A 454 -5.94 19.15 -2.48
N THR A 455 -6.41 17.92 -2.66
CA THR A 455 -7.45 17.65 -3.67
C THR A 455 -8.80 18.19 -3.18
N THR A 456 -9.18 19.37 -3.66
CA THR A 456 -10.37 20.13 -3.20
C THR A 456 -11.72 19.52 -3.59
N THR A 457 -11.72 18.41 -4.32
CA THR A 457 -12.94 17.68 -4.71
C THR A 457 -12.83 16.22 -4.28
N PRO A 458 -13.75 15.70 -3.43
CA PRO A 458 -13.75 14.31 -3.04
C PRO A 458 -13.97 13.38 -4.23
N VAL A 459 -12.98 12.54 -4.53
CA VAL A 459 -13.06 11.53 -5.61
C VAL A 459 -13.85 10.34 -5.09
N GLY A 460 -15.05 10.14 -5.63
CA GLY A 460 -15.88 8.96 -5.38
C GLY A 460 -17.38 9.27 -5.32
N SER A 461 -18.16 8.21 -5.19
CA SER A 461 -19.62 8.26 -5.11
C SER A 461 -20.06 8.59 -3.67
N VAL A 462 -20.74 9.73 -3.49
CA VAL A 462 -21.06 10.34 -2.18
C VAL A 462 -21.82 9.42 -1.21
N GLN A 463 -22.48 8.38 -1.73
CA GLN A 463 -23.19 7.37 -0.94
C GLN A 463 -22.27 6.34 -0.28
N TYR A 464 -21.08 6.08 -0.85
CA TYR A 464 -20.13 5.04 -0.41
C TYR A 464 -18.79 5.60 0.06
N ILE A 465 -18.48 6.85 -0.29
CA ILE A 465 -17.21 7.49 0.05
C ILE A 465 -17.04 7.63 1.57
N ALA A 466 -15.83 7.33 2.06
CA ALA A 466 -15.52 7.39 3.47
C ALA A 466 -15.47 8.85 3.98
N PRO A 467 -15.98 9.16 5.20
CA PRO A 467 -16.14 10.53 5.69
C PRO A 467 -14.85 11.36 5.74
N GLU A 468 -13.69 10.72 5.94
CA GLU A 468 -12.38 11.37 5.94
C GLU A 468 -12.13 12.15 4.63
N TYR A 469 -12.51 11.59 3.47
CA TYR A 469 -12.39 12.27 2.18
C TYR A 469 -13.29 13.51 2.05
N LEU A 470 -14.35 13.61 2.86
CA LEU A 470 -15.29 14.72 2.82
C LEU A 470 -14.88 15.87 3.75
N VAL A 471 -14.15 15.55 4.83
CA VAL A 471 -13.62 16.55 5.80
C VAL A 471 -12.20 17.02 5.44
N GLY A 472 -11.65 16.57 4.31
CA GLY A 472 -10.30 16.94 3.84
C GLY A 472 -9.16 16.14 4.46
N GLU A 473 -9.45 15.02 5.13
CA GLU A 473 -8.44 14.10 5.66
C GLU A 473 -7.98 13.09 4.60
N THR A 474 -6.71 12.67 4.67
CA THR A 474 -6.14 11.68 3.76
C THR A 474 -6.72 10.28 4.01
N GLY A 475 -7.59 9.83 3.10
CA GLY A 475 -8.06 8.45 3.11
C GLY A 475 -6.96 7.43 2.80
N ARG A 476 -7.16 6.21 3.30
CA ARG A 476 -6.19 5.10 3.31
C ARG A 476 -6.92 3.78 3.05
N HIS A 477 -6.25 2.65 3.24
CA HIS A 477 -6.88 1.31 3.19
C HIS A 477 -8.12 1.13 4.10
N ARG A 478 -8.30 1.95 5.14
CA ARG A 478 -9.51 1.93 5.99
C ARG A 478 -10.71 2.66 5.38
N SER A 479 -10.49 3.46 4.34
CA SER A 479 -11.54 4.12 3.57
C SER A 479 -12.26 3.13 2.66
N ASP A 480 -11.52 2.24 1.98
CA ASP A 480 -12.12 1.12 1.24
C ASP A 480 -12.87 0.15 2.17
N ILE A 481 -12.44 -0.01 3.44
CA ILE A 481 -13.18 -0.80 4.44
C ILE A 481 -14.55 -0.18 4.75
N PHE A 482 -14.64 1.16 4.84
CA PHE A 482 -15.92 1.85 5.02
C PHE A 482 -16.83 1.63 3.82
N SER A 483 -16.34 1.88 2.60
CA SER A 483 -17.14 1.69 1.37
C SER A 483 -17.62 0.24 1.22
N PHE A 484 -16.76 -0.72 1.56
CA PHE A 484 -17.09 -2.15 1.62
C PHE A 484 -18.20 -2.45 2.65
N ALA A 485 -18.13 -1.87 3.85
CA ALA A 485 -19.14 -2.06 4.89
C ALA A 485 -20.48 -1.40 4.52
N VAL A 486 -20.46 -0.25 3.84
CA VAL A 486 -21.67 0.39 3.28
C VAL A 486 -22.33 -0.50 2.22
N ILE A 487 -21.55 -1.08 1.31
CA ILE A 487 -22.05 -2.05 0.32
C ILE A 487 -22.63 -3.28 1.01
N ALA A 488 -21.95 -3.83 2.03
CA ALA A 488 -22.43 -4.97 2.80
C ALA A 488 -23.79 -4.68 3.47
N TYR A 489 -23.92 -3.52 4.11
CA TYR A 489 -25.15 -3.05 4.73
C TYR A 489 -26.29 -2.92 3.71
N GLU A 490 -26.01 -2.34 2.54
CA GLU A 490 -27.02 -2.12 1.49
C GLU A 490 -27.43 -3.42 0.81
N MET A 491 -26.49 -4.35 0.55
CA MET A 491 -26.80 -5.70 0.06
C MET A 491 -27.73 -6.47 1.01
N LEU A 492 -27.63 -6.23 2.32
CA LEU A 492 -28.45 -6.93 3.32
C LEU A 492 -29.82 -6.30 3.53
N SER A 493 -29.98 -4.97 3.32
CA SER A 493 -31.16 -4.19 3.71
C SER A 493 -31.87 -3.42 2.60
N GLY A 494 -31.24 -3.22 1.43
CA GLY A 494 -31.73 -2.30 0.39
C GLY A 494 -31.76 -0.82 0.81
N LYS A 495 -30.99 -0.44 1.85
CA LYS A 495 -30.88 0.93 2.39
C LYS A 495 -29.41 1.27 2.66
N LEU A 496 -29.10 2.57 2.78
CA LEU A 496 -27.78 3.04 3.19
C LEU A 496 -27.73 3.21 4.73
N PRO A 497 -26.57 2.98 5.37
CA PRO A 497 -26.42 3.15 6.83
C PRO A 497 -26.47 4.61 7.30
N TYR A 498 -26.39 5.57 6.37
CA TYR A 498 -26.44 7.01 6.62
C TYR A 498 -27.41 7.72 5.67
N LYS A 499 -28.00 8.83 6.13
CA LYS A 499 -28.84 9.67 5.27
C LYS A 499 -28.00 10.34 4.18
N THR A 500 -28.37 10.13 2.93
CA THR A 500 -27.63 10.61 1.75
C THR A 500 -27.42 12.14 1.77
N ALA A 501 -26.17 12.57 1.67
CA ALA A 501 -25.82 13.97 1.46
C ALA A 501 -26.08 14.40 0.01
N ARG A 502 -26.54 15.64 -0.21
CA ARG A 502 -26.38 16.31 -1.51
C ARG A 502 -24.94 16.77 -1.66
N ARG A 503 -24.36 16.67 -2.86
CA ARG A 503 -22.97 17.09 -3.15
C ARG A 503 -22.63 18.50 -2.65
N GLU A 504 -23.56 19.43 -2.78
CA GLU A 504 -23.43 20.84 -2.36
C GLU A 504 -23.25 21.02 -0.84
N GLN A 505 -23.69 20.06 -0.02
CA GLN A 505 -23.65 20.12 1.45
C GLN A 505 -22.43 19.39 2.05
N VAL A 506 -21.51 18.92 1.21
CA VAL A 506 -20.41 18.04 1.64
C VAL A 506 -19.29 18.80 2.35
N ALA A 507 -18.93 19.99 1.85
CA ALA A 507 -17.77 20.77 2.31
C ALA A 507 -17.90 21.42 3.72
N GLN A 508 -19.00 21.17 4.43
CA GLN A 508 -19.26 21.72 5.78
C GLN A 508 -19.54 20.63 6.82
N ARG A 509 -19.44 19.34 6.46
CA ARG A 509 -19.75 18.24 7.37
C ARG A 509 -18.61 17.94 8.34
N THR A 510 -18.98 17.35 9.45
CA THR A 510 -18.12 16.86 10.53
C THR A 510 -18.43 15.40 10.81
N TYR A 511 -17.56 14.70 11.54
CA TYR A 511 -17.82 13.31 11.94
C TYR A 511 -19.11 13.12 12.76
N SER A 512 -19.60 14.18 13.44
CA SER A 512 -20.86 14.16 14.20
C SER A 512 -22.12 14.00 13.33
N ASP A 513 -22.08 14.36 12.05
CA ASP A 513 -23.25 14.31 11.16
C ASP A 513 -23.62 12.88 10.69
N TRP A 514 -22.80 11.90 11.07
CA TRP A 514 -22.86 10.53 10.58
C TRP A 514 -23.48 9.58 11.60
N HIS A 515 -24.81 9.61 11.73
CA HIS A 515 -25.56 8.72 12.62
C HIS A 515 -25.91 7.40 11.91
N TYR A 516 -25.25 6.32 12.32
CA TYR A 516 -25.50 4.97 11.80
C TYR A 516 -26.94 4.53 12.09
N GLN A 517 -27.61 4.00 11.06
CA GLN A 517 -28.94 3.42 11.21
C GLN A 517 -28.80 1.91 11.47
N ASN A 518 -29.24 1.43 12.63
CA ASN A 518 -29.29 -0.01 12.93
C ASN A 518 -30.07 -0.77 11.84
N ILE A 519 -29.49 -1.84 11.31
CA ILE A 519 -30.03 -2.56 10.15
C ILE A 519 -31.36 -3.28 10.44
N GLN A 520 -31.64 -3.61 11.72
CA GLN A 520 -32.88 -4.30 12.11
C GLN A 520 -34.13 -3.44 11.87
N HIS A 521 -33.99 -2.10 11.81
CA HIS A 521 -35.08 -1.23 11.37
C HIS A 521 -35.58 -1.51 9.94
N TYR A 522 -34.74 -2.13 9.10
CA TYR A 522 -35.07 -2.50 7.72
C TYR A 522 -35.19 -4.01 7.53
N ARG A 523 -34.55 -4.81 8.40
CA ARG A 523 -34.51 -6.26 8.27
C ARG A 523 -34.45 -6.99 9.63
N ASN A 524 -35.60 -7.45 10.09
CA ASN A 524 -35.79 -8.02 11.43
C ASN A 524 -35.08 -9.37 11.68
N ASP A 525 -34.69 -10.12 10.65
CA ASP A 525 -33.95 -11.40 10.78
C ASP A 525 -32.43 -11.21 10.99
N MET A 526 -31.92 -9.98 10.97
CA MET A 526 -30.49 -9.70 11.16
C MET A 526 -30.05 -9.89 12.61
N PRO A 527 -29.03 -10.74 12.89
CA PRO A 527 -28.50 -10.88 14.25
C PRO A 527 -27.79 -9.62 14.77
N ASP A 528 -27.98 -9.30 16.05
CA ASP A 528 -27.34 -8.17 16.76
C ASP A 528 -25.82 -8.08 16.52
N TRP A 529 -25.12 -9.22 16.53
CA TRP A 529 -23.67 -9.29 16.35
C TRP A 529 -23.21 -8.89 14.94
N LEU A 530 -24.07 -9.08 13.93
CA LEU A 530 -23.78 -8.75 12.54
C LEU A 530 -24.01 -7.25 12.28
N ASP A 531 -25.07 -6.67 12.86
CA ASP A 531 -25.23 -5.20 12.86
C ASP A 531 -24.06 -4.51 13.56
N ALA A 532 -23.59 -5.03 14.70
CA ALA A 532 -22.42 -4.48 15.39
C ALA A 532 -21.13 -4.53 14.55
N ALA A 533 -20.94 -5.59 13.74
CA ALA A 533 -19.83 -5.67 12.79
C ALA A 533 -19.98 -4.66 11.64
N LEU A 534 -21.19 -4.46 11.10
CA LEU A 534 -21.47 -3.44 10.09
C LEU A 534 -21.28 -2.02 10.65
N GLU A 535 -21.74 -1.74 11.86
CA GLU A 535 -21.56 -0.46 12.56
C GLU A 535 -20.07 -0.14 12.77
N GLN A 536 -19.26 -1.12 13.20
CA GLN A 536 -17.82 -0.92 13.33
C GLN A 536 -17.14 -0.73 11.97
N GLY A 537 -17.52 -1.49 10.94
CA GLY A 537 -17.01 -1.32 9.58
C GLY A 537 -17.34 0.04 8.98
N CYS A 538 -18.56 0.53 9.23
CA CYS A 538 -19.05 1.83 8.82
C CYS A 538 -18.60 2.98 9.73
N ASN A 539 -17.88 2.74 10.84
CA ASN A 539 -17.65 3.79 11.83
C ASN A 539 -17.05 5.06 11.20
N PRO A 540 -17.63 6.25 11.41
CA PRO A 540 -17.17 7.45 10.70
C PRO A 540 -15.68 7.76 10.93
N LYS A 541 -15.15 7.47 12.12
CA LYS A 541 -13.75 7.70 12.49
C LYS A 541 -12.85 6.53 12.04
N PRO A 542 -11.88 6.73 11.12
CA PRO A 542 -11.06 5.64 10.58
C PRO A 542 -10.33 4.80 11.64
N GLN A 543 -9.92 5.41 12.75
CA GLN A 543 -9.23 4.75 13.87
C GLN A 543 -10.11 3.72 14.61
N LEU A 544 -11.44 3.88 14.60
CA LEU A 544 -12.39 2.97 15.25
C LEU A 544 -12.85 1.82 14.34
N ARG A 545 -12.62 1.92 13.03
CA ARG A 545 -12.86 0.82 12.08
C ARG A 545 -11.88 -0.33 12.26
N TYR A 546 -12.25 -1.50 11.74
CA TYR A 546 -11.39 -2.67 11.57
C TYR A 546 -10.04 -2.33 10.93
N GLN A 547 -8.98 -3.03 11.36
CA GLN A 547 -7.63 -2.83 10.81
C GLN A 547 -7.43 -3.60 9.49
N SER A 548 -8.25 -4.64 9.26
CA SER A 548 -8.20 -5.46 8.07
C SER A 548 -9.57 -5.96 7.63
N LEU A 549 -9.78 -6.11 6.32
CA LEU A 549 -10.98 -6.73 5.76
C LEU A 549 -11.19 -8.18 6.24
N SER A 550 -10.12 -8.90 6.58
CA SER A 550 -10.21 -10.26 7.11
C SER A 550 -10.88 -10.32 8.48
N GLU A 551 -10.72 -9.28 9.30
CA GLU A 551 -11.33 -9.13 10.62
C GLU A 551 -12.85 -8.87 10.47
N LEU A 552 -13.22 -7.91 9.62
CA LEU A 552 -14.62 -7.63 9.27
C LEU A 552 -15.33 -8.85 8.64
N ILE A 553 -14.69 -9.55 7.69
CA ILE A 553 -15.25 -10.77 7.10
C ILE A 553 -15.48 -11.85 8.17
N HIS A 554 -14.53 -12.03 9.09
CA HIS A 554 -14.67 -13.02 10.16
C HIS A 554 -15.87 -12.70 11.06
N ASP A 555 -16.04 -11.44 11.45
CA ASP A 555 -17.15 -10.97 12.29
C ASP A 555 -18.50 -10.87 11.55
N LEU A 556 -18.51 -10.88 10.21
CA LEU A 556 -19.73 -11.06 9.40
C LEU A 556 -20.13 -12.54 9.24
N GLN A 557 -19.19 -13.47 9.45
CA GLN A 557 -19.42 -14.91 9.42
C GLN A 557 -19.73 -15.50 10.81
N HIS A 558 -19.14 -14.95 11.87
CA HIS A 558 -19.15 -15.51 13.22
C HIS A 558 -19.53 -14.45 14.25
N ALA A 559 -20.32 -14.84 15.26
CA ALA A 559 -20.70 -13.95 16.35
C ALA A 559 -19.48 -13.59 17.23
N ASN A 560 -19.03 -12.33 17.15
CA ASN A 560 -17.97 -11.79 18.01
C ASN A 560 -18.53 -11.46 19.42
N PRO A 561 -18.11 -12.16 20.49
CA PRO A 561 -18.67 -11.93 21.82
C PRO A 561 -18.39 -10.54 22.39
N LYS A 562 -17.28 -9.89 21.98
CA LYS A 562 -16.92 -8.54 22.45
C LYS A 562 -17.84 -7.49 21.84
N LEU A 563 -18.13 -7.60 20.54
CA LEU A 563 -19.08 -6.72 19.86
C LEU A 563 -20.49 -6.94 20.36
N LYS A 564 -20.89 -8.21 20.58
CA LYS A 564 -22.18 -8.54 21.19
C LYS A 564 -22.32 -7.92 22.59
N ALA A 565 -21.33 -8.09 23.47
CA ALA A 565 -21.34 -7.49 24.80
C ALA A 565 -21.35 -5.95 24.77
N SER A 566 -20.58 -5.34 23.84
CA SER A 566 -20.57 -3.88 23.66
C SER A 566 -21.89 -3.34 23.12
N TYR A 567 -22.60 -4.10 22.27
CA TYR A 567 -23.94 -3.76 21.79
C TYR A 567 -24.99 -3.96 22.88
N GLU A 568 -24.90 -5.04 23.65
CA GLU A 568 -25.81 -5.34 24.76
C GLU A 568 -25.72 -4.29 25.88
N ALA A 569 -24.53 -3.74 26.12
CA ALA A 569 -24.28 -2.68 27.10
C ALA A 569 -24.80 -1.29 26.70
N LYS A 570 -25.19 -1.06 25.43
CA LYS A 570 -25.75 0.24 25.02
C LYS A 570 -27.11 0.50 25.68
N PRO A 571 -27.43 1.76 26.06
CA PRO A 571 -28.74 2.14 26.55
C PRO A 571 -29.90 1.74 25.63
N LEU A 572 -31.06 1.44 26.22
CA LEU A 572 -32.25 1.01 25.47
C LEU A 572 -32.74 2.06 24.45
N ILE A 573 -32.53 3.35 24.73
CA ILE A 573 -32.81 4.47 23.81
C ILE A 573 -31.89 4.47 22.57
N GLU A 574 -30.67 3.94 22.68
CA GLU A 574 -29.75 3.80 21.55
C GLU A 574 -30.01 2.50 20.76
N ARG A 575 -30.28 1.39 21.47
CA ARG A 575 -30.53 0.08 20.85
C ARG A 575 -31.88 -0.01 20.16
N ASN A 576 -32.93 0.58 20.74
CA ASN A 576 -34.27 0.58 20.15
C ASN A 576 -35.07 1.80 20.66
N PRO A 577 -34.85 3.00 20.07
CA PRO A 577 -35.51 4.23 20.50
C PRO A 577 -37.03 4.12 20.48
N VAL A 578 -37.60 3.38 19.52
CA VAL A 578 -39.05 3.17 19.40
C VAL A 578 -39.60 2.41 20.61
N ARG A 579 -38.99 1.28 20.99
CA ARG A 579 -39.39 0.50 22.19
C ARG A 579 -39.15 1.27 23.48
N PHE A 580 -38.08 2.05 23.56
CA PHE A 580 -37.83 2.94 24.70
C PHE A 580 -39.00 3.92 24.86
N TRP A 581 -39.33 4.69 23.81
CA TRP A 581 -40.44 5.64 23.86
C TRP A 581 -41.81 4.97 24.08
N GLN A 582 -42.06 3.80 23.49
CA GLN A 582 -43.28 3.01 23.77
C GLN A 582 -43.38 2.63 25.26
N SER A 583 -42.28 2.15 25.86
CA SER A 583 -42.22 1.79 27.28
C SER A 583 -42.39 3.02 28.18
N THR A 584 -41.73 4.13 27.85
CA THR A 584 -41.87 5.40 28.58
C THR A 584 -43.30 5.95 28.49
N SER A 585 -43.92 5.98 27.31
CA SER A 585 -45.30 6.41 27.12
C SER A 585 -46.30 5.51 27.85
N LEU A 586 -46.09 4.18 27.85
CA LEU A 586 -46.91 3.25 28.61
C LEU A 586 -46.78 3.47 30.12
N LEU A 587 -45.56 3.70 30.63
CA LEU A 587 -45.31 3.96 32.04
C LEU A 587 -45.93 5.31 32.47
N LEU A 588 -45.82 6.35 31.64
CA LEU A 588 -46.50 7.63 31.87
C LEU A 588 -48.03 7.48 31.87
N LEU A 589 -48.60 6.68 30.95
CA LEU A 589 -50.02 6.38 30.92
C LEU A 589 -50.48 5.68 32.21
N ILE A 590 -49.71 4.70 32.71
CA ILE A 590 -50.00 4.01 33.98
C ILE A 590 -49.96 5.00 35.16
N VAL A 591 -48.98 5.92 35.19
CA VAL A 591 -48.90 6.97 36.24
C VAL A 591 -50.11 7.90 36.19
N VAL A 592 -50.56 8.32 35.00
CA VAL A 592 -51.76 9.16 34.83
C VAL A 592 -53.02 8.43 35.30
N ILE A 593 -53.19 7.15 34.93
CA ILE A 593 -54.32 6.32 35.38
C ILE A 593 -54.29 6.16 36.90
N TRP A 594 -53.13 5.88 37.49
CA TRP A 594 -52.97 5.74 38.94
C TRP A 594 -53.31 7.03 39.69
N GLN A 595 -52.82 8.18 39.21
CA GLN A 595 -53.18 9.49 39.78
C GLN A 595 -54.69 9.74 39.71
N TRP A 596 -55.32 9.47 38.56
CA TRP A 596 -56.75 9.65 38.38
C TRP A 596 -57.59 8.77 39.32
N VAL A 597 -57.22 7.48 39.46
CA VAL A 597 -57.86 6.58 40.43
C VAL A 597 -57.66 7.06 41.87
N SER A 598 -56.46 7.53 42.23
CA SER A 598 -56.15 8.03 43.58
C SER A 598 -56.84 9.35 43.95
N GLN A 599 -57.44 10.06 42.98
CA GLN A 599 -58.29 11.24 43.21
C GLN A 599 -59.79 10.90 43.28
N LEU A 600 -60.17 9.67 42.92
CA LEU A 600 -61.55 9.16 42.98
C LEU A 600 -61.81 8.31 44.24
N SER A 601 -60.74 7.92 44.95
CA SER A 601 -60.73 7.26 46.26
C SER A 601 -60.51 8.24 47.40
#